data_AF-Q65CK4-F1
#
_entry.id   AF-Q65CK4-F1
#
_cell.length_a   1.000
_cell.length_b   1.000
_cell.length_c   1.000
_cell.angle_alpha   90.00
_cell.angle_beta   90.00
_cell.angle_gamma   90.00
#
_symmetry.space_group_name_H-M   'P 1'
#
loop_
_entity.id
_entity.type
_entity.pdbx_description
1 polymer ?
#
loop_
_entity_poly.entity_id
_entity_poly.type
_entity_poly.pdbx_seq_one_letter_code
_entity_poly.pdbx_strand_id
1 'polypeptide(L)' 'SVRSGPFGQIFRPDNFVFGQSGAGNNWAKGHYTEGAELVDSVLDVVRKEAESCDCLQGFQLTHSLGGGTGSGMGTLIIS' A
#
# COMPACT_ATOMS: atom_id res chain seq x y z
N SER A 1 1.67 -3.15 -16.77
CA SER A 1 1.97 -3.48 -15.35
C SER A 1 3.39 -3.06 -15.04
N VAL A 2 3.68 -2.57 -13.83
CA VAL A 2 5.05 -2.20 -13.39
C VAL A 2 6.04 -3.36 -13.63
N ARG A 3 5.59 -4.60 -13.43
CA ARG A 3 6.37 -5.83 -13.63
C ARG A 3 6.88 -6.03 -15.06
N SER A 4 6.18 -5.50 -16.06
CA SER A 4 6.55 -5.61 -17.48
C SER A 4 7.40 -4.43 -17.97
N GLY A 5 7.65 -3.44 -17.12
CA GLY A 5 8.47 -2.28 -17.46
C GLY A 5 9.97 -2.59 -17.48
N PRO A 6 10.81 -1.68 -17.99
CA PRO A 6 12.26 -1.87 -18.09
C PRO A 6 12.94 -2.16 -16.75
N PHE A 7 12.34 -1.69 -15.65
CA PHE A 7 12.84 -1.90 -14.28
C PHE A 7 11.98 -2.87 -13.45
N GLY A 8 11.06 -3.59 -14.09
CA GLY A 8 10.09 -4.45 -13.38
C GLY A 8 10.72 -5.57 -12.57
N GLN A 9 11.90 -6.05 -12.98
CA GLN A 9 12.64 -7.14 -12.34
C GLN A 9 13.46 -6.70 -11.12
N ILE A 10 13.58 -5.39 -10.85
CA ILE A 10 14.30 -4.88 -9.67
C ILE A 10 13.47 -5.06 -8.39
N PHE A 11 12.14 -5.10 -8.52
CA PHE A 11 11.23 -5.19 -7.39
C PHE A 11 10.91 -6.64 -7.02
N ARG A 12 10.96 -6.96 -5.72
CA ARG A 12 10.56 -8.28 -5.20
C ARG A 12 9.07 -8.52 -5.48
N PRO A 13 8.69 -9.66 -6.10
CA PRO A 13 7.29 -9.99 -6.38
C PRO A 13 6.39 -10.00 -5.13
N ASP A 14 6.95 -10.40 -3.98
CA ASP A 14 6.24 -10.54 -2.71
C ASP A 14 5.81 -9.19 -2.10
N ASN A 15 6.46 -8.08 -2.50
CA ASN A 15 6.15 -6.74 -1.98
C ASN A 15 5.01 -6.07 -2.77
N PHE A 16 4.45 -6.73 -3.78
CA PHE A 16 3.28 -6.25 -4.51
C PHE A 16 1.99 -6.78 -3.86
N VAL A 17 1.33 -5.93 -3.07
CA VAL A 17 0.00 -6.20 -2.49
C VAL A 17 -1.08 -5.50 -3.32
N PHE A 18 -2.16 -6.22 -3.66
CA PHE A 18 -3.27 -5.67 -4.46
C PHE A 18 -4.60 -6.32 -4.08
N GLY A 19 -5.68 -5.53 -4.10
CA GLY A 19 -7.06 -6.03 -3.95
C GLY A 19 -7.70 -6.36 -5.30
N GLN A 20 -8.83 -7.06 -5.26
CA GLN A 20 -9.65 -7.34 -6.46
C GLN A 20 -10.66 -6.22 -6.78
N SER A 21 -10.85 -5.29 -5.85
CA SER A 21 -11.81 -4.20 -5.92
C SER A 21 -11.11 -2.85 -5.70
N GLY A 22 -11.70 -1.80 -6.25
CA GLY A 22 -11.21 -0.42 -6.13
C GLY A 22 -12.16 0.46 -5.33
N ALA A 23 -11.62 1.52 -4.72
CA ALA A 23 -12.43 2.45 -3.94
C ALA A 23 -13.34 3.36 -4.79
N GLY A 24 -13.17 3.40 -6.12
CA GLY A 24 -14.07 4.13 -7.04
C GLY A 24 -14.18 5.62 -6.74
N ASN A 25 -13.06 6.30 -6.50
CA ASN A 25 -13.00 7.72 -6.09
C ASN A 25 -13.75 8.07 -4.79
N ASN A 26 -14.06 7.08 -3.94
CA ASN A 26 -14.68 7.29 -2.64
C ASN A 26 -13.68 7.06 -1.50
N TRP A 27 -13.37 8.10 -0.73
CA TRP A 27 -12.47 8.01 0.42
C TRP A 27 -13.00 7.03 1.49
N ALA A 28 -14.29 7.07 1.82
CA ALA A 28 -14.87 6.23 2.85
C ALA A 28 -14.78 4.74 2.49
N LYS A 29 -14.95 4.38 1.20
CA LYS A 29 -14.69 3.01 0.74
C LYS A 29 -13.22 2.63 0.91
N GLY A 30 -12.31 3.53 0.54
CA GLY A 30 -10.87 3.29 0.67
C GLY A 30 -10.39 3.21 2.12
N HIS A 31 -11.06 3.85 3.07
CA HIS A 31 -10.65 3.89 4.47
C HIS A 31 -11.37 2.86 5.35
N TYR A 32 -12.69 2.71 5.21
CA TYR A 32 -13.48 1.90 6.12
C TYR A 32 -13.85 0.51 5.59
N THR A 33 -13.83 0.28 4.28
CA THR A 33 -14.27 -1.01 3.70
C THR A 33 -13.17 -1.70 2.91
N GLU A 34 -12.93 -1.28 1.66
CA GLU A 34 -12.02 -1.97 0.73
C GLU A 34 -10.56 -1.90 1.22
N GLY A 35 -10.15 -0.77 1.81
CA GLY A 35 -8.81 -0.64 2.37
C GLY A 35 -8.64 -1.40 3.66
N ALA A 36 -9.69 -1.53 4.48
CA ALA A 36 -9.65 -2.27 5.73
C ALA A 36 -9.47 -3.78 5.50
N GLU A 37 -9.98 -4.33 4.40
CA GLU A 37 -9.72 -5.72 4.01
C GLU A 37 -8.26 -5.96 3.57
N LEU A 38 -7.58 -4.92 3.07
CA LEU A 38 -6.23 -5.03 2.50
C LEU A 38 -5.11 -4.62 3.47
N VAL A 39 -5.42 -3.79 4.47
CA VAL A 39 -4.42 -3.14 5.32
C VAL A 39 -3.55 -4.14 6.08
N ASP A 40 -4.13 -5.22 6.61
CA ASP A 40 -3.39 -6.24 7.37
C ASP A 40 -2.28 -6.89 6.52
N SER A 41 -2.59 -7.20 5.25
CA SER A 41 -1.60 -7.76 4.32
C SER A 41 -0.47 -6.78 4.02
N VAL A 42 -0.78 -5.48 3.92
CA VAL A 42 0.24 -4.44 3.72
C VAL A 42 1.11 -4.29 4.97
N LEU A 43 0.51 -4.24 6.16
CA LEU A 43 1.24 -4.10 7.43
C LEU A 43 2.15 -5.28 7.71
N ASP A 44 1.75 -6.51 7.34
CA ASP A 44 2.60 -7.69 7.48
C ASP A 44 3.84 -7.63 6.56
N VAL A 45 3.69 -7.13 5.33
CA VAL A 45 4.82 -6.92 4.42
C VAL A 45 5.75 -5.82 4.95
N VAL A 46 5.17 -4.70 5.40
CA VAL A 46 5.93 -3.59 5.99
C VAL A 46 6.70 -4.06 7.23
N ARG A 47 6.09 -4.89 8.09
CA ARG A 47 6.74 -5.49 9.26
C ARG A 47 7.95 -6.32 8.86
N LYS A 48 7.82 -7.23 7.90
CA LYS A 48 8.93 -8.07 7.42
C LYS A 48 10.11 -7.25 6.88
N GLU A 49 9.82 -6.19 6.13
CA GLU A 49 10.87 -5.31 5.60
C GLU A 49 11.50 -4.46 6.73
N ALA A 50 10.71 -4.01 7.70
CA ALA A 50 11.21 -3.30 8.89
C ALA A 50 12.13 -4.18 9.75
N GLU A 51 11.76 -5.45 9.98
CA GLU A 51 12.58 -6.43 10.72
C GLU A 51 13.92 -6.74 10.03
N SER A 52 14.00 -6.53 8.71
CA SER A 52 15.26 -6.69 7.95
C SER A 52 16.23 -5.50 8.09
N CYS A 53 15.79 -4.40 8.71
CA CYS A 53 16.61 -3.21 8.94
C CYS A 53 17.26 -3.25 10.33
N ASP A 54 18.55 -2.91 10.44
CA ASP A 54 19.24 -2.80 11.74
C ASP A 54 18.68 -1.66 12.61
N CYS A 55 18.33 -0.52 11.97
CA CYS A 55 17.77 0.65 12.63
C CYS A 55 16.89 1.44 11.65
N LEU A 56 15.58 1.18 11.67
CA LEU A 56 14.62 1.87 10.82
C LEU A 56 14.36 3.31 11.30
N GLN A 57 14.53 4.30 10.43
CA GLN A 57 14.37 5.72 10.77
C GLN A 57 12.99 6.30 10.44
N GLY A 58 12.25 5.69 9.51
CA GLY A 58 10.94 6.17 9.10
C GLY A 58 10.55 5.64 7.72
N PHE A 59 9.40 6.11 7.23
CA PHE A 59 8.81 5.69 5.96
C PHE A 59 8.57 6.88 5.05
N GLN A 60 8.69 6.66 3.74
CA GLN A 60 8.19 7.59 2.73
C GLN A 60 6.89 7.04 2.14
N LEU A 61 5.80 7.78 2.29
CA LEU A 61 4.52 7.41 1.71
C LEU A 61 4.21 8.29 0.50
N THR A 62 3.93 7.67 -0.65
CA THR A 62 3.47 8.37 -1.85
C THR A 62 2.04 7.95 -2.15
N HIS A 63 1.11 8.90 -2.09
CA HIS A 63 -0.30 8.67 -2.38
C HIS A 63 -0.97 9.95 -2.92
N SER A 64 -2.10 9.81 -3.60
CA SER A 64 -2.91 10.95 -4.05
C SER A 64 -3.94 11.35 -2.99
N LEU A 65 -4.27 12.63 -2.92
CA LEU A 65 -5.29 13.16 -2.00
C LEU A 65 -6.71 13.17 -2.60
N GLY A 66 -6.82 13.32 -3.93
CA GLY A 66 -8.12 13.50 -4.60
C GLY A 66 -8.86 12.20 -4.95
N GLY A 67 -8.20 11.04 -4.90
CA GLY A 67 -8.78 9.75 -5.31
C GLY A 67 -8.99 8.80 -4.14
N GLY A 68 -10.08 8.03 -4.14
CA GLY A 68 -10.52 7.22 -3.01
C GLY A 68 -9.52 6.19 -2.47
N THR A 69 -8.79 5.48 -3.35
CA THR A 69 -7.81 4.48 -2.89
C THR A 69 -6.58 5.16 -2.28
N GLY A 70 -5.98 6.12 -3.00
CA GLY A 70 -4.81 6.84 -2.51
C GLY A 70 -5.11 7.58 -1.21
N SER A 71 -6.24 8.30 -1.15
CA SER A 71 -6.60 9.09 0.01
C SER A 71 -7.09 8.22 1.18
N GLY A 72 -7.97 7.26 0.92
CA GLY A 72 -8.60 6.44 1.95
C GLY A 72 -7.63 5.43 2.55
N MET A 73 -6.97 4.64 1.70
CA MET A 73 -6.02 3.63 2.16
C MET A 73 -4.74 4.28 2.70
N GLY A 74 -4.23 5.33 2.04
CA GLY A 74 -3.03 6.03 2.50
C GLY A 74 -3.21 6.65 3.90
N THR A 75 -4.39 7.19 4.20
CA THR A 75 -4.71 7.67 5.55
C THR A 75 -4.87 6.53 6.54
N LEU A 76 -5.50 5.40 6.13
CA LEU A 76 -5.65 4.22 6.98
C LEU A 76 -4.30 3.62 7.40
N ILE A 77 -3.28 3.59 6.52
CA ILE A 77 -1.94 3.10 6.89
C ILE A 77 -1.32 3.95 8.01
N ILE A 78 -1.53 5.27 7.97
CA ILE A 78 -0.91 6.21 8.93
C ILE A 78 -1.70 6.27 10.25
N SER A 79 -2.98 5.86 10.23
CA SER A 79 -3.89 5.95 11.39
C SER A 79 -3.64 4.84 12.39
#